data_AF-A0A505HCW1-F1
#
_entry.id   AF-A0A505HCW1-F1
#
_cell.length_a   1.000
_cell.length_b   1.000
_cell.length_c   1.000
_cell.angle_alpha   90.00
_cell.angle_beta   90.00
_cell.angle_gamma   90.00
#
_symmetry.space_group_name_H-M   'P 1'
#
loop_
_entity.id
_entity.type
_entity.pdbx_description
1 polymer ?
#
loop_
_entity_poly.entity_id
_entity_poly.type
_entity_poly.pdbx_seq_one_letter_code
_entity_poly.pdbx_strand_id
1 'polypeptide(L)' 'MTNEVLLRPVRDDDLPAFFAHEQDPQANWMAAFGPKDPSDRAAFEAHWARIRADARI' A
#
# COMPACT_ATOMS: atom_id res chain seq x y z
N MET A 1 -17.18 -0.50 -23.55
CA MET A 1 -17.35 0.33 -22.35
C MET A 1 -15.98 0.79 -21.92
N THR A 2 -15.70 2.09 -21.91
CA THR A 2 -14.47 2.62 -21.34
C THR A 2 -14.66 2.67 -19.83
N ASN A 3 -13.88 1.88 -19.09
CA ASN A 3 -13.91 1.92 -17.64
C ASN A 3 -13.29 3.25 -17.21
N GLU A 4 -14.06 4.12 -16.59
CA GLU A 4 -13.58 5.43 -16.15
C GLU A 4 -12.67 5.21 -14.93
N VAL A 5 -11.43 5.72 -15.01
CA VAL A 5 -10.44 5.62 -13.95
C VAL A 5 -10.21 7.01 -13.38
N LEU A 6 -10.54 7.20 -12.12
CA LEU A 6 -10.41 8.47 -11.39
C LEU A 6 -9.47 8.29 -10.20
N LEU A 7 -8.66 9.32 -9.92
CA LEU A 7 -7.79 9.37 -8.74
C LEU A 7 -8.56 9.94 -7.53
N ARG A 8 -8.23 9.45 -6.34
CA ARG A 8 -8.71 9.99 -5.05
C ARG A 8 -7.64 9.83 -3.96
N PRO A 9 -7.74 10.59 -2.85
CA PRO A 9 -6.90 10.35 -1.68
C PRO A 9 -7.06 8.94 -1.12
N VAL A 10 -5.96 8.41 -0.57
CA VAL A 10 -5.94 7.15 0.19
C VAL A 10 -6.65 7.36 1.53
N ARG A 11 -7.46 6.38 1.93
CA ARG A 11 -8.20 6.32 3.19
C ARG A 11 -7.75 5.12 4.00
N ASP A 12 -8.07 5.10 5.30
CA ASP A 12 -7.62 4.03 6.20
C ASP A 12 -8.18 2.66 5.77
N ASP A 13 -9.41 2.65 5.25
CA ASP A 13 -10.07 1.44 4.75
C ASP A 13 -9.42 0.85 3.48
N ASP A 14 -8.51 1.58 2.81
CA ASP A 14 -7.75 1.06 1.67
C ASP A 14 -6.55 0.22 2.11
N LEU A 15 -6.03 0.46 3.32
CA LEU A 15 -4.79 -0.15 3.80
C LEU A 15 -4.86 -1.69 3.90
N PRO A 16 -5.98 -2.31 4.31
CA PRO A 16 -6.10 -3.77 4.26
C PRO A 16 -5.89 -4.34 2.86
N ALA A 17 -6.37 -3.66 1.81
CA ALA A 17 -6.18 -4.09 0.42
C ALA A 17 -4.73 -3.93 -0.03
N PHE A 18 -4.07 -2.85 0.37
CA PHE A 18 -2.65 -2.64 0.05
C PHE A 18 -1.75 -3.69 0.69
N PHE A 19 -1.99 -4.02 1.96
CA PHE A 19 -1.26 -5.10 2.60
C PHE A 19 -1.52 -6.44 1.91
N ALA A 20 -2.76 -6.72 1.49
CA ALA A 20 -3.06 -7.94 0.74
C ALA A 20 -2.26 -8.03 -0.57
N HIS A 21 -2.03 -6.91 -1.26
CA HIS A 21 -1.17 -6.87 -2.44
C HIS A 21 0.31 -7.12 -2.09
N GLU A 22 0.81 -6.59 -0.97
CA GLU A 22 2.18 -6.86 -0.48
C GLU A 22 2.38 -8.33 -0.09
N GLN A 23 1.30 -9.10 0.15
CA GLN A 23 1.40 -10.54 0.38
C GLN A 23 1.55 -11.38 -0.89
N ASP A 24 1.34 -10.80 -2.08
CA ASP A 24 1.45 -11.53 -3.34
C ASP A 24 2.93 -11.83 -3.68
N PRO A 25 3.37 -13.10 -3.69
CA PRO A 25 4.76 -13.45 -3.95
C PRO A 25 5.24 -13.07 -5.35
N GLN A 26 4.34 -13.10 -6.35
CA GLN A 26 4.67 -12.71 -7.72
C GLN A 26 4.87 -11.20 -7.80
N ALA A 27 3.98 -10.41 -7.17
CA ALA A 27 4.15 -8.96 -7.11
C ALA A 27 5.45 -8.57 -6.41
N ASN A 28 5.77 -9.24 -5.30
CA ASN A 28 7.02 -9.04 -4.56
C ASN A 28 8.27 -9.38 -5.39
N TRP A 29 8.22 -10.46 -6.18
CA TRP A 29 9.32 -10.81 -7.08
C TRP A 29 9.51 -9.79 -8.21
N MET A 30 8.42 -9.20 -8.71
CA MET A 30 8.46 -8.18 -9.76
C MET A 30 8.87 -6.79 -9.25
N ALA A 31 8.66 -6.51 -7.97
CA ALA A 31 8.95 -5.21 -7.38
C ALA A 31 10.47 -4.95 -7.31
N ALA A 32 10.94 -3.92 -8.01
CA ALA A 32 12.34 -3.49 -7.92
C ALA A 32 12.71 -2.94 -6.54
N PHE A 33 11.72 -2.41 -5.81
CA PHE A 33 11.86 -1.90 -4.44
C PHE A 33 10.66 -2.36 -3.62
N GLY A 34 10.93 -2.97 -2.47
CA GLY A 34 9.91 -3.44 -1.54
C GLY A 34 10.44 -3.44 -0.10
N PRO A 35 9.54 -3.65 0.89
CA PRO A 35 9.95 -3.83 2.27
C PRO A 35 10.86 -5.06 2.41
N LYS A 36 11.72 -5.04 3.43
CA LYS A 36 12.61 -6.17 3.75
C LYS A 36 11.82 -7.44 4.09
N ASP A 37 10.69 -7.27 4.76
CA ASP A 37 9.71 -8.31 5.06
C ASP A 37 8.32 -7.77 4.68
N PRO A 38 7.78 -8.17 3.51
CA PRO A 38 6.43 -7.77 3.10
C PRO A 38 5.33 -8.24 4.05
N SER A 39 5.59 -9.30 4.84
CA SER A 39 4.62 -9.84 5.79
C SER A 39 4.63 -9.13 7.16
N ASP A 40 5.55 -8.20 7.39
CA ASP A 40 5.62 -7.42 8.63
C ASP A 40 4.49 -6.37 8.68
N ARG A 41 3.37 -6.81 9.25
CA ARG A 41 2.20 -5.96 9.48
C ARG A 41 2.54 -4.72 10.30
N ALA A 42 3.39 -4.83 11.33
CA ALA A 42 3.67 -3.69 12.20
C ALA A 42 4.47 -2.61 11.46
N ALA A 43 5.45 -3.02 10.63
CA ALA A 43 6.18 -2.10 9.77
C ALA A 43 5.28 -1.42 8.74
N PHE A 44 4.35 -2.17 8.13
CA PHE A 44 3.35 -1.64 7.21
C PHE A 44 2.48 -0.56 7.86
N GLU A 45 1.88 -0.86 9.02
CA GLU A 45 1.01 0.09 9.74
C GLU A 45 1.78 1.35 10.15
N ALA A 46 3.01 1.20 10.67
CA ALA A 46 3.84 2.35 11.06
C ALA A 46 4.20 3.24 9.85
N HIS A 47 4.49 2.64 8.69
CA HIS A 47 4.78 3.37 7.46
C HIS A 47 3.57 4.20 7.00
N TRP A 48 2.39 3.58 6.98
CA TRP A 48 1.17 4.24 6.53
C TRP A 48 0.66 5.27 7.53
N ALA A 49 0.78 5.04 8.84
CA ALA A 49 0.45 6.04 9.86
C ALA A 49 1.28 7.33 9.66
N ARG A 50 2.57 7.20 9.35
CA ARG A 50 3.45 8.35 9.05
C ARG A 50 3.00 9.08 7.78
N ILE A 51 2.68 8.36 6.70
CA ILE A 51 2.21 8.98 5.45
C ILE A 51 0.88 9.70 5.66
N ARG A 52 -0.06 9.07 6.36
CA ARG A 52 -1.40 9.60 6.59
C ARG A 52 -1.45 10.78 7.55
N ALA A 53 -0.41 10.98 8.35
CA ALA A 53 -0.23 12.16 9.19
C ALA A 53 0.45 13.34 8.45
N ASP A 54 0.96 13.16 7.23
CA ASP A 54 1.64 14.21 6.48
C ASP A 54 0.64 15.14 5.79
N ALA A 55 0.49 16.36 6.30
CA ALA A 55 -0.46 17.36 5.78
C ALA A 55 -0.12 17.90 4.37
N ARG A 56 1.01 17.49 3.79
CA ARG A 56 1.38 17.87 2.40
C ARG A 56 0.82 16.91 1.35
N ILE A 57 0.19 15.81 1.78
CA ILE A 57 -0.33 14.72 0.93
C ILE A 57 -1.85 14.62 1.09
#